data_AF-A0A428JLS0-F1
#
_entry.id   AF-A0A428JLS0-F1
#
_cell.length_a   1.000
_cell.length_b   1.000
_cell.length_c   1.000
_cell.angle_alpha   90.00
_cell.angle_beta   90.00
_cell.angle_gamma   90.00
#
_symmetry.space_group_name_H-M   'P 1'
#
loop_
_entity.id
_entity.type
_entity.pdbx_description
1 polymer ?
#
loop_
_entity_poly.entity_id
_entity_poly.type
_entity_poly.pdbx_seq_one_letter_code
_entity_poly.pdbx_strand_id
1 'polypeptide(L)'
;MLLATASFNPSFHVVPAKLPTAASLEFWLQNPLLVETHPKLLAERTEQWPGWSPAERTQLRYRLKAERDRLKEKAKPGEDDLTLHDLLSFIEAHNGLLDNGVERSAVRHFAFMLHSRERAWYRAFLKEVFRLRELALHEEIEQMYDECDRDAA
;
A
#
# COMPACT_ATOMS: atom_id res chain seq x y z
N MET A 1 4.46 -21.00 10.22
CA MET A 1 4.25 -20.22 8.97
C MET A 1 3.29 -19.08 9.31
N LEU A 2 3.71 -18.19 10.23
CA LEU A 2 2.83 -17.20 10.88
C LEU A 2 2.59 -15.95 10.01
N LEU A 3 3.61 -15.49 9.27
CA LEU A 3 3.43 -14.39 8.30
C LEU A 3 2.44 -14.69 7.18
N ALA A 4 2.19 -15.97 6.86
CA ALA A 4 1.33 -16.31 5.74
C ALA A 4 -0.15 -15.96 6.00
N THR A 5 -0.67 -16.17 7.21
CA THR A 5 -2.05 -15.84 7.59
C THR A 5 -2.30 -14.34 7.58
N ALA A 6 -1.36 -13.55 8.08
CA ALA A 6 -1.36 -12.08 7.97
C ALA A 6 -1.14 -11.55 6.54
N SER A 7 -0.87 -12.40 5.56
CA SER A 7 -0.71 -11.97 4.17
C SER A 7 -1.80 -12.47 3.23
N PHE A 8 -2.64 -13.40 3.72
CA PHE A 8 -3.90 -13.76 3.10
C PHE A 8 -5.01 -12.75 3.39
N ASN A 9 -4.87 -11.90 4.41
CA ASN A 9 -5.80 -10.79 4.63
C ASN A 9 -5.58 -9.71 3.56
N PRO A 10 -6.60 -9.40 2.74
CA PRO A 10 -6.46 -8.43 1.65
C PRO A 10 -6.10 -7.01 2.10
N SER A 11 -6.37 -6.66 3.37
CA SER A 11 -6.03 -5.38 3.99
C SER A 11 -4.54 -5.22 4.31
N PHE A 12 -3.77 -6.31 4.26
CA PHE A 12 -2.34 -6.32 4.58
C PHE A 12 -1.45 -6.39 3.34
N HIS A 13 -1.98 -6.19 2.14
CA HIS A 13 -1.14 -6.19 0.93
C HIS A 13 -0.30 -4.91 0.81
N VAL A 14 1.00 -5.09 0.65
CA VAL A 14 1.98 -4.01 0.44
C VAL A 14 2.07 -3.53 -1.01
N VAL A 15 1.47 -4.26 -1.96
CA VAL A 15 1.44 -3.89 -3.39
C VAL A 15 0.03 -3.42 -3.76
N PRO A 16 -0.17 -2.14 -4.14
CA PRO A 16 -1.51 -1.59 -4.38
C PRO A 16 -2.33 -2.26 -5.47
N ALA A 17 -1.67 -2.92 -6.43
CA ALA A 17 -2.35 -3.69 -7.49
C ALA A 17 -2.98 -4.99 -6.99
N LYS A 18 -2.55 -5.50 -5.82
CA LYS A 18 -3.08 -6.70 -5.18
C LYS A 18 -4.17 -6.39 -4.14
N LEU A 19 -4.35 -5.12 -3.79
CA LEU A 19 -5.43 -4.70 -2.90
C LEU A 19 -6.80 -5.01 -3.52
N PRO A 20 -7.83 -5.31 -2.70
CA PRO A 20 -9.21 -5.30 -3.14
C PRO A 20 -9.54 -3.99 -3.86
N THR A 21 -10.44 -4.05 -4.85
CA THR A 21 -10.76 -2.89 -5.70
C THR A 21 -11.12 -1.64 -4.89
N ALA A 22 -11.82 -1.80 -3.76
CA ALA A 22 -12.15 -0.72 -2.84
C ALA A 22 -10.92 -0.05 -2.23
N ALA A 23 -10.09 -0.81 -1.51
CA ALA A 23 -8.86 -0.29 -0.90
C ALA A 23 -7.86 0.24 -1.95
N SER A 24 -7.80 -0.38 -3.12
CA SER A 24 -6.97 0.09 -4.24
C SER A 24 -7.42 1.47 -4.74
N LEU A 25 -8.74 1.72 -4.81
CA LEU A 25 -9.26 3.03 -5.16
C LEU A 25 -8.97 4.09 -4.11
N GLU A 26 -9.22 3.78 -2.83
CA GLU A 26 -8.92 4.68 -1.71
C GLU A 26 -7.44 5.07 -1.69
N PHE A 27 -6.56 4.10 -1.93
CA PHE A 27 -5.14 4.35 -2.12
C PHE A 27 -4.90 5.37 -3.24
N TRP A 28 -5.35 5.11 -4.47
CA TRP A 28 -5.09 6.03 -5.60
C TRP A 28 -5.72 7.42 -5.43
N LEU A 29 -6.87 7.53 -4.77
CA LEU A 29 -7.52 8.83 -4.50
C LEU A 29 -6.70 9.71 -3.55
N GLN A 30 -5.79 9.13 -2.76
CA GLN A 30 -4.90 9.86 -1.86
C GLN A 30 -3.51 10.16 -2.46
N ASN A 31 -3.29 9.81 -3.73
CA ASN A 31 -1.97 10.01 -4.36
C ASN A 31 -1.64 11.51 -4.47
N PRO A 32 -0.48 11.97 -3.97
CA PRO A 32 -0.15 13.39 -3.91
C PRO A 32 -0.07 14.07 -5.28
N LEU A 33 0.40 13.35 -6.33
CA LEU A 33 0.42 13.92 -7.69
C LEU A 33 -1.00 14.22 -8.18
N LEU A 34 -1.95 13.30 -7.94
CA LEU A 34 -3.34 13.48 -8.34
C LEU A 34 -4.04 14.57 -7.53
N VAL A 35 -3.74 14.65 -6.22
CA VAL A 35 -4.33 15.63 -5.30
C VAL A 35 -3.92 17.05 -5.66
N GLU A 36 -2.64 17.28 -5.95
CA GLU A 36 -2.14 18.62 -6.27
C GLU A 36 -2.63 19.12 -7.62
N THR A 37 -2.68 18.25 -8.63
CA THR A 37 -2.92 18.67 -10.02
C THR A 37 -4.38 18.52 -10.46
N HIS A 38 -5.16 17.65 -9.81
CA HIS A 38 -6.56 17.38 -10.18
C HIS A 38 -7.51 17.28 -8.97
N PRO A 39 -7.55 18.26 -8.05
CA PRO A 39 -8.36 18.19 -6.83
C PRO A 39 -9.88 18.09 -7.11
N LYS A 40 -10.38 18.74 -8.17
CA LYS A 40 -11.79 18.67 -8.56
C LYS A 40 -12.21 17.28 -9.02
N LEU A 41 -11.35 16.64 -9.84
CA LEU A 41 -11.59 15.27 -10.30
C LEU A 41 -11.63 14.30 -9.12
N LEU A 42 -10.80 14.50 -8.09
CA LEU A 42 -10.84 13.65 -6.90
C LEU A 42 -12.07 13.92 -6.04
N ALA A 43 -12.46 15.18 -5.82
CA ALA A 43 -13.64 15.52 -5.01
C ALA A 43 -14.93 14.90 -5.58
N GLU A 44 -15.19 15.08 -6.89
CA GLU A 44 -16.33 14.49 -7.59
C GLU A 44 -16.38 12.96 -7.48
N ARG A 45 -15.20 12.33 -7.33
CA ARG A 45 -15.04 10.88 -7.28
C ARG A 45 -15.22 10.36 -5.86
N THR A 46 -14.70 11.06 -4.86
CA THR A 46 -14.90 10.72 -3.44
C THR A 46 -16.37 10.81 -3.03
N GLU A 47 -17.13 11.79 -3.53
CA GLU A 47 -18.56 11.95 -3.21
C GLU A 47 -19.44 10.78 -3.70
N GLN A 48 -19.04 10.12 -4.79
CA GLN A 48 -19.78 9.00 -5.36
C GLN A 48 -19.37 7.64 -4.74
N TRP A 49 -18.33 7.62 -3.91
CA TRP A 49 -17.90 6.43 -3.15
C TRP A 49 -18.70 6.31 -1.84
N PRO A 50 -19.20 5.13 -1.44
CA PRO A 50 -19.02 3.80 -2.03
C PRO A 50 -20.06 3.39 -3.10
N GLY A 51 -20.91 4.31 -3.59
CA GLY A 51 -22.07 4.03 -4.46
C GLY A 51 -21.79 3.44 -5.84
N TRP A 52 -20.54 3.30 -6.27
CA TRP A 52 -20.19 2.72 -7.57
C TRP A 52 -20.26 1.20 -7.65
N SER A 53 -20.65 0.70 -8.81
CA SER A 53 -20.56 -0.69 -9.21
C SER A 53 -19.10 -1.18 -9.33
N PRO A 54 -18.83 -2.49 -9.21
CA PRO A 54 -17.48 -3.05 -9.39
C PRO A 54 -16.81 -2.68 -10.74
N ALA A 55 -17.60 -2.55 -11.81
CA ALA A 55 -17.11 -2.18 -13.14
C ALA A 55 -16.62 -0.72 -13.17
N GLU A 56 -17.41 0.20 -12.65
CA GLU A 56 -17.06 1.63 -12.55
C GLU A 56 -15.80 1.81 -11.69
N ARG A 57 -15.73 1.09 -10.57
CA ARG A 57 -14.56 1.07 -9.70
C ARG A 57 -13.29 0.64 -10.43
N THR A 58 -13.39 -0.43 -11.21
CA THR A 58 -12.27 -0.94 -12.00
C THR A 58 -11.84 0.06 -13.08
N GLN A 59 -12.79 0.63 -13.81
CA GLN A 59 -12.52 1.62 -14.85
C GLN A 59 -11.86 2.89 -14.27
N LEU A 60 -12.34 3.36 -13.12
CA LEU A 60 -11.77 4.52 -12.46
C LEU A 60 -10.32 4.26 -12.02
N ARG A 61 -10.04 3.10 -11.42
CA ARG A 61 -8.68 2.72 -11.02
C ARG A 61 -7.70 2.83 -12.20
N TYR A 62 -8.09 2.34 -13.38
CA TYR A 62 -7.25 2.46 -14.58
C TYR A 62 -7.06 3.92 -15.02
N ARG A 63 -8.11 4.73 -14.98
CA ARG A 63 -8.03 6.16 -15.32
C ARG A 63 -7.13 6.94 -14.37
N LEU A 64 -7.25 6.73 -13.06
CA LEU A 64 -6.40 7.37 -12.05
C LEU A 64 -4.93 6.99 -12.24
N LYS A 65 -4.65 5.71 -12.49
CA LYS A 65 -3.29 5.23 -12.77
C LYS A 65 -2.71 5.87 -14.04
N ALA A 66 -3.48 5.91 -15.12
CA ALA A 66 -3.05 6.52 -16.38
C ALA A 66 -2.77 8.02 -16.24
N GLU A 67 -3.63 8.74 -15.52
CA GLU A 67 -3.40 10.18 -15.27
C GLU A 67 -2.17 10.39 -14.37
N ARG A 68 -1.98 9.56 -13.35
CA ARG A 68 -0.75 9.58 -12.53
C ARG A 68 0.48 9.42 -13.41
N ASP A 69 0.50 8.41 -14.29
CA ASP A 69 1.66 8.13 -15.16
C ASP A 69 1.97 9.35 -16.05
N ARG A 70 0.94 10.00 -16.60
CA ARG A 70 1.07 11.25 -17.38
C ARG A 70 1.60 12.44 -16.55
N LEU A 71 1.17 12.57 -15.30
CA LEU A 71 1.59 13.64 -14.41
C LEU A 71 3.03 13.47 -13.96
N LYS A 72 3.44 12.23 -13.69
CA LYS A 72 4.81 11.89 -13.31
C LYS A 72 5.84 12.37 -14.34
N GLU A 73 5.51 12.32 -15.63
CA GLU A 73 6.39 12.82 -16.71
C GLU A 73 6.59 14.34 -16.68
N LYS A 74 5.67 15.09 -16.07
CA LYS A 74 5.66 16.56 -16.04
C LYS A 74 6.05 17.14 -14.69
N ALA A 75 5.93 16.36 -13.62
CA ALA A 75 6.23 16.79 -12.27
C ALA A 75 7.74 17.01 -12.11
N LYS A 76 8.11 18.10 -11.43
CA LYS A 76 9.50 18.35 -11.03
C LYS A 76 9.73 17.82 -9.60
N PRO A 77 10.85 17.13 -9.34
CA PRO A 77 11.24 16.80 -7.98
C PRO A 77 11.38 18.06 -7.13
N GLY A 78 10.88 18.02 -5.90
CA GLY A 78 11.16 19.02 -4.86
C GLY A 78 12.47 18.69 -4.13
N GLU A 79 13.07 19.69 -3.50
CA GLU A 79 14.30 19.51 -2.69
C GLU A 79 14.04 18.65 -1.44
N ASP A 80 12.85 18.74 -0.85
CA ASP A 80 12.44 17.98 0.35
C ASP A 80 11.81 16.61 0.03
N ASP A 81 11.82 16.17 -1.23
CA ASP A 81 11.20 14.90 -1.60
C ASP A 81 12.02 13.72 -1.07
N LEU A 82 11.33 12.71 -0.52
CA LEU A 82 11.96 11.47 -0.06
C LEU A 82 12.75 10.80 -1.20
N THR A 83 14.00 10.42 -0.94
CA THR A 83 14.81 9.78 -1.97
C THR A 83 14.39 8.33 -2.19
N LEU A 84 14.74 7.76 -3.35
CA LEU A 84 14.50 6.34 -3.61
C LEU A 84 15.34 5.49 -2.66
N HIS A 85 16.56 5.93 -2.35
CA HIS A 85 17.44 5.25 -1.41
C HIS A 85 16.78 5.11 -0.04
N ASP A 86 16.24 6.21 0.52
CA ASP A 86 15.58 6.18 1.83
C ASP A 86 14.37 5.23 1.87
N LEU A 87 13.58 5.21 0.79
CA LEU A 87 12.45 4.29 0.67
C LEU A 87 12.91 2.83 0.59
N LEU A 88 13.96 2.53 -0.19
CA LEU A 88 14.50 1.17 -0.31
C LEU A 88 15.13 0.71 1.02
N SER A 89 15.88 1.58 1.71
CA SER A 89 16.43 1.28 3.04
C SER A 89 15.32 1.02 4.06
N PHE A 90 14.22 1.78 4.00
CA PHE A 90 13.04 1.51 4.83
C PHE A 90 12.43 0.14 4.52
N ILE A 91 12.25 -0.22 3.24
CA ILE A 91 11.74 -1.55 2.83
C ILE A 91 12.67 -2.66 3.34
N GLU A 92 13.98 -2.46 3.23
CA GLU A 92 14.98 -3.45 3.64
C GLU A 92 15.00 -3.70 5.14
N ALA A 93 14.86 -2.65 5.94
CA ALA A 93 14.74 -2.76 7.39
C ALA A 93 13.53 -3.60 7.84
N HIS A 94 12.49 -3.69 7.01
CA HIS A 94 11.25 -4.44 7.28
C HIS A 94 11.12 -5.71 6.43
N ASN A 95 12.22 -6.22 5.84
CA ASN A 95 12.19 -7.42 5.01
C ASN A 95 11.62 -8.66 5.73
N GLY A 96 11.72 -8.71 7.07
CA GLY A 96 11.15 -9.77 7.90
C GLY A 96 9.62 -9.80 7.88
N LEU A 97 8.97 -8.68 7.56
CA LEU A 97 7.52 -8.54 7.45
C LEU A 97 7.01 -8.76 6.03
N LEU A 98 7.89 -9.11 5.10
CA LEU A 98 7.57 -9.42 3.70
C LEU A 98 7.67 -10.92 3.48
N ASP A 99 6.57 -11.53 3.03
CA ASP A 99 6.33 -12.97 3.03
C ASP A 99 7.41 -13.79 2.32
N ASN A 100 7.83 -13.30 1.16
CA ASN A 100 8.64 -14.08 0.24
C ASN A 100 9.40 -13.19 -0.75
N GLY A 101 10.30 -13.80 -1.51
CA GLY A 101 11.09 -13.11 -2.53
C GLY A 101 10.25 -12.41 -3.61
N VAL A 102 9.07 -12.93 -3.92
CA VAL A 102 8.16 -12.35 -4.93
C VAL A 102 7.54 -11.05 -4.42
N GLU A 103 7.04 -11.03 -3.18
CA GLU A 103 6.50 -9.81 -2.57
C GLU A 103 7.58 -8.74 -2.40
N ARG A 104 8.77 -9.13 -1.92
CA ARG A 104 9.93 -8.23 -1.81
C ARG A 104 10.29 -7.60 -3.15
N SER A 105 10.36 -8.41 -4.20
CA SER A 105 10.63 -7.94 -5.57
C SER A 105 9.54 -6.99 -6.06
N ALA A 106 8.26 -7.32 -5.83
CA ALA A 106 7.14 -6.50 -6.26
C ALA A 106 7.07 -5.13 -5.55
N VAL A 107 7.33 -5.08 -4.24
CA VAL A 107 7.38 -3.82 -3.47
C VAL A 107 8.53 -2.94 -3.95
N ARG A 108 9.72 -3.51 -4.13
CA ARG A 108 10.88 -2.78 -4.67
C ARG A 108 10.59 -2.26 -6.06
N HIS A 109 10.07 -3.10 -6.94
CA HIS A 109 9.70 -2.71 -8.30
C HIS A 109 8.68 -1.56 -8.30
N PHE A 110 7.67 -1.62 -7.42
CA PHE A 110 6.72 -0.51 -7.28
C PHE A 110 7.41 0.77 -6.82
N ALA A 111 8.33 0.71 -5.84
CA ALA A 111 9.12 1.86 -5.38
C ALA A 111 9.93 2.52 -6.52
N PHE A 112 10.53 1.72 -7.43
CA PHE A 112 11.23 2.24 -8.62
C PHE A 112 10.29 2.98 -9.59
N MET A 113 9.01 2.58 -9.63
CA MET A 113 8.02 3.23 -10.48
C MET A 113 7.45 4.52 -9.88
N LEU A 114 7.78 4.90 -8.65
CA LEU A 114 7.26 6.11 -8.02
C LEU A 114 8.06 7.36 -8.39
N HIS A 115 7.35 8.46 -8.60
CA HIS A 115 7.92 9.80 -8.57
C HIS A 115 8.39 10.13 -7.15
N SER A 116 9.36 11.04 -7.00
CA SER A 116 9.92 11.45 -5.70
C SER A 116 8.82 11.90 -4.71
N ARG A 117 7.88 12.73 -5.16
CA ARG A 117 6.69 13.16 -4.41
C ARG A 117 5.77 12.04 -3.93
N GLU A 118 5.73 10.90 -4.62
CA GLU A 118 4.86 9.76 -4.24
C GLU A 118 5.52 8.87 -3.17
N ARG A 119 6.85 8.94 -2.99
CA ARG A 119 7.58 8.00 -2.14
C ARG A 119 7.26 8.17 -0.67
N ALA A 120 7.11 9.40 -0.18
CA ALA A 120 6.73 9.65 1.21
C ALA A 120 5.34 9.09 1.53
N TRP A 121 4.40 9.28 0.61
CA TRP A 121 3.05 8.73 0.70
C TRP A 121 3.06 7.18 0.70
N TYR A 122 3.80 6.57 -0.23
CA TYR A 122 3.91 5.10 -0.25
C TYR A 122 4.62 4.55 0.99
N ARG A 123 5.65 5.25 1.51
CA ARG A 123 6.30 4.89 2.77
C ARG A 123 5.31 4.91 3.95
N ALA A 124 4.45 5.93 4.02
CA ALA A 124 3.43 6.02 5.06
C ALA A 124 2.44 4.85 4.99
N PHE A 125 1.98 4.50 3.78
CA PHE A 125 1.17 3.31 3.53
C PHE A 125 1.88 2.03 4.01
N LEU A 126 3.13 1.82 3.62
CA LEU A 126 3.91 0.65 4.04
C LEU A 126 4.09 0.59 5.56
N LYS A 127 4.35 1.73 6.21
CA LYS A 127 4.48 1.81 7.66
C LYS A 127 3.22 1.33 8.36
N GLU A 128 2.05 1.73 7.88
CA GLU A 128 0.79 1.27 8.45
C GLU A 128 0.54 -0.22 8.22
N VAL A 129 0.78 -0.71 7.00
CA VAL A 129 0.65 -2.14 6.69
C VAL A 129 1.60 -2.98 7.54
N PHE A 130 2.86 -2.55 7.70
CA PHE A 130 3.84 -3.25 8.53
C PHE A 130 3.45 -3.25 10.00
N ARG A 131 2.97 -2.12 10.54
CA ARG A 131 2.44 -2.04 11.91
C ARG A 131 1.29 -3.03 12.12
N LEU A 132 0.38 -3.13 11.16
CA LEU A 132 -0.75 -4.06 11.24
C LEU A 132 -0.30 -5.53 11.15
N ARG A 133 0.67 -5.85 10.28
CA ARG A 133 1.26 -7.19 10.21
C ARG A 133 2.00 -7.57 11.48
N GLU A 134 2.72 -6.63 12.10
CA GLU A 134 3.37 -6.84 13.39
C GLU A 134 2.37 -7.15 14.49
N LEU A 135 1.27 -6.39 14.58
CA LEU A 135 0.22 -6.64 15.56
C LEU A 135 -0.43 -8.01 15.37
N ALA A 136 -0.79 -8.36 14.14
CA ALA A 136 -1.35 -9.67 13.84
C ALA A 136 -0.40 -10.82 14.22
N LEU A 137 0.90 -10.65 13.99
CA LEU A 137 1.91 -11.63 14.39
C LEU A 137 2.00 -11.79 15.91
N HIS A 138 1.92 -10.70 16.67
CA HIS A 138 1.92 -10.76 18.14
C HIS A 138 0.67 -11.46 18.66
N GLU A 139 -0.52 -11.15 18.12
CA GLU A 139 -1.78 -11.79 18.51
C GLU A 139 -1.76 -13.31 18.23
N GLU A 140 -1.22 -13.74 17.08
CA GLU A 140 -1.07 -15.17 16.76
C GLU A 140 -0.11 -15.89 17.71
N ILE A 141 1.00 -15.23 18.09
CA ILE A 141 1.98 -15.79 19.04
C ILE A 141 1.34 -15.95 20.43
N GLU A 142 0.61 -14.95 20.92
CA GLU A 142 -0.09 -15.01 22.21
C GLU A 142 -1.11 -16.15 22.24
N GLN A 143 -1.92 -16.29 21.18
CA GLN A 143 -2.89 -17.39 21.06
C GLN A 143 -2.23 -18.77 21.06
N MET A 144 -1.09 -18.92 20.39
CA MET A 144 -0.34 -20.18 20.39
C MET A 144 0.16 -20.57 21.79
N TYR A 145 0.64 -19.62 22.57
CA TYR A 145 1.05 -19.87 23.95
C TYR A 145 -0.15 -20.25 24.83
N ASP A 146 -1.27 -19.54 24.71
CA ASP A 146 -2.50 -19.85 25.45
C ASP A 146 -3.09 -21.23 25.11
N GLU A 147 -2.93 -21.70 23.87
CA GLU A 147 -3.34 -23.05 23.45
C GLU A 147 -2.38 -24.12 24.00
N CYS A 148 -1.07 -23.90 23.94
CA CYS A 148 -0.09 -24.82 24.50
C CYS A 148 -0.25 -24.99 26.02
N ASP A 149 -0.53 -23.90 26.74
CA ASP A 149 -0.74 -23.92 28.19
C ASP A 149 -2.06 -24.62 28.56
N ARG A 150 -3.09 -24.56 27.70
CA ARG A 150 -4.35 -25.29 27.87
C ARG A 150 -4.23 -26.78 27.59
N ASP A 151 -3.45 -27.18 26.59
CA ASP A 151 -3.22 -28.59 26.26
C ASP A 151 -2.27 -29.30 27.25
N ALA A 152 -1.50 -28.53 28.02
CA ALA A 152 -0.59 -29.03 29.06
C ALA A 152 -1.24 -29.15 30.45
N ALA A 153 -2.47 -28.64 30.64
CA ALA A 153 -3.22 -28.62 31.91
C ALA A 153 -4.28 -29.72 31.99
#